data_AF-A0A809S7C6-F1
#
_entry.id   AF-A0A809S7C6-F1
#
_cell.length_a   1.000
_cell.length_b   1.000
_cell.length_c   1.000
_cell.angle_alpha   90.00
_cell.angle_beta   90.00
_cell.angle_gamma   90.00
#
_symmetry.space_group_name_H-M   'P 1'
#
loop_
_entity.id
_entity.type
_entity.pdbx_description
1 polymer ?
#
loop_
_entity_poly.entity_id
_entity_poly.type
_entity_poly.pdbx_seq_one_letter_code
_entity_poly.pdbx_strand_id
1 'polypeptide(L)'
;MHATLEIEAAQTKPATQPAIRIEGQDAWIATPESISSGIAAASAVFDRYGVDPVACAKANDKLFRGNELLTEQEAHLCLIWDEADYAAFHLITVGWLSRDIDIQIVVR
;
A
#
# COMPACT_ATOMS: atom_id res chain seq x y z
N MET A 1 34.37 45.68 12.81
CA MET A 1 34.77 44.94 11.59
C MET A 1 35.08 43.52 12.02
N HIS A 2 34.13 42.59 11.92
CA HIS A 2 34.34 41.15 11.78
C HIS A 2 33.02 40.54 11.31
N ALA A 3 33.14 39.59 10.39
CA ALA A 3 32.14 39.19 9.41
C ALA A 3 31.17 38.11 9.92
N THR A 4 30.01 38.10 9.24
CA THR A 4 28.95 37.08 9.16
C THR A 4 29.48 35.65 9.04
N LEU A 5 28.78 34.68 9.64
CA LEU A 5 28.50 33.38 9.01
C LEU A 5 27.22 32.78 9.60
N GLU A 6 26.28 32.54 8.69
CA GLU A 6 24.98 31.91 8.85
C GLU A 6 25.13 30.47 9.31
N ILE A 7 24.22 30.01 10.18
CA ILE A 7 23.85 28.61 10.24
C ILE A 7 22.34 28.56 10.05
N GLU A 8 21.95 28.57 8.78
CA GLU A 8 20.63 28.13 8.37
C GLU A 8 20.54 26.65 8.75
N ALA A 9 19.79 26.36 9.82
CA ALA A 9 19.45 24.99 10.16
C ALA A 9 18.67 24.43 8.96
N ALA A 10 19.34 23.61 8.16
CA ALA A 10 18.72 22.86 7.08
C ALA A 10 17.54 22.09 7.68
N GLN A 11 16.34 22.60 7.43
CA GLN A 11 15.11 21.90 7.75
C GLN A 11 15.10 20.65 6.89
N THR A 12 15.49 19.52 7.47
CA THR A 12 15.21 18.20 6.92
C THR A 12 13.70 18.07 6.80
N LYS A 13 13.20 18.33 5.59
CA LYS A 13 11.86 17.99 5.14
C LYS A 13 11.60 16.54 5.60
N PRO A 14 10.58 16.25 6.43
CA PRO A 14 10.27 14.88 6.77
C PRO A 14 10.00 14.15 5.45
N ALA A 15 10.72 13.05 5.22
CA ALA A 15 10.49 12.18 4.08
C ALA A 15 9.01 11.80 4.12
N THR A 16 8.22 12.40 3.22
CA THR A 16 6.81 12.08 3.09
C THR A 16 6.77 10.64 2.63
N GLN A 17 6.50 9.71 3.55
CA GLN A 17 6.24 8.32 3.20
C GLN A 17 5.18 8.34 2.09
N PRO A 18 5.35 7.55 1.03
CA PRO A 18 4.32 7.44 0.00
C PRO A 18 3.01 7.07 0.68
N ALA A 19 2.01 7.95 0.57
CA ALA A 19 0.73 7.76 1.22
C ALA A 19 -0.01 6.61 0.52
N ILE A 20 0.06 5.41 1.09
CA ILE A 20 -0.78 4.29 0.66
C ILE A 20 -2.23 4.72 0.83
N ARG A 21 -2.98 4.67 -0.26
CA ARG A 21 -4.40 5.06 -0.30
C ARG A 21 -5.21 3.88 -0.81
N ILE A 22 -6.37 3.68 -0.20
CA ILE A 22 -7.36 2.70 -0.63
C ILE A 22 -8.30 3.35 -1.63
N GLU A 23 -8.46 2.72 -2.80
CA GLU A 23 -9.33 3.19 -3.88
C GLU A 23 -10.17 2.02 -4.43
N GLY A 24 -11.37 2.31 -4.94
CA GLY A 24 -12.30 1.30 -5.45
C GLY A 24 -13.76 1.76 -5.40
N GLN A 25 -14.63 1.16 -6.21
CA GLN A 25 -16.06 1.52 -6.30
C GLN A 25 -16.74 1.49 -4.92
N ASP A 26 -16.39 0.49 -4.11
CA ASP A 26 -17.01 0.24 -2.79
C ASP A 26 -16.10 0.62 -1.61
N ALA A 27 -15.02 1.39 -1.86
CA ALA A 27 -14.11 1.84 -0.81
C ALA A 27 -14.82 2.68 0.27
N TRP A 28 -16.00 3.24 -0.02
CA TRP A 28 -16.85 3.97 0.91
C TRP A 28 -17.41 3.10 2.06
N ILE A 29 -17.41 1.77 1.92
CA ILE A 29 -17.85 0.83 2.96
C ILE A 29 -16.79 0.70 4.07
N ALA A 30 -15.52 0.94 3.74
CA ALA A 30 -14.40 0.84 4.67
C ALA A 30 -14.52 1.88 5.80
N THR A 31 -14.30 1.47 7.04
CA THR A 31 -14.20 2.43 8.15
C THR A 31 -12.78 3.00 8.20
N PRO A 32 -12.56 4.17 8.81
CA PRO A 32 -11.21 4.70 9.02
C PRO A 32 -10.27 3.70 9.73
N GLU A 33 -10.81 2.90 10.65
CA GLU A 33 -10.08 1.85 11.38
C GLU A 33 -9.69 0.68 10.47
N SER A 34 -10.60 0.23 9.60
CA SER A 34 -10.30 -0.86 8.67
C SER A 34 -9.31 -0.41 7.59
N ILE A 35 -9.43 0.84 7.11
CA ILE A 35 -8.44 1.48 6.22
C ILE A 35 -7.07 1.53 6.89
N SER A 36 -6.99 2.00 8.14
CA SER A 36 -5.72 2.08 8.88
C SER A 36 -5.09 0.69 9.08
N SER A 37 -5.91 -0.32 9.36
CA SER A 37 -5.46 -1.70 9.49
C SER A 37 -4.93 -2.26 8.16
N GLY A 38 -5.61 -1.98 7.05
CA GLY A 38 -5.15 -2.38 5.72
C GLY A 38 -3.83 -1.72 5.31
N ILE A 39 -3.69 -0.40 5.55
CA ILE A 39 -2.44 0.33 5.28
C ILE A 39 -1.28 -0.26 6.11
N ALA A 40 -1.51 -0.54 7.40
CA ALA A 40 -0.51 -1.16 8.26
C ALA A 40 -0.10 -2.56 7.76
N ALA A 41 -1.06 -3.37 7.29
CA ALA A 41 -0.80 -4.70 6.75
C ALA A 41 0.03 -4.65 5.45
N ALA A 42 -0.34 -3.79 4.49
CA ALA A 42 0.46 -3.60 3.28
C ALA A 42 1.88 -3.08 3.60
N SER A 43 1.99 -2.12 4.52
CA SER A 43 3.29 -1.58 4.94
C SER A 43 4.19 -2.66 5.53
N ALA A 44 3.64 -3.54 6.37
CA ALA A 44 4.38 -4.65 6.95
C ALA A 44 4.92 -5.64 5.88
N VAL A 45 4.19 -5.84 4.78
CA VAL A 45 4.68 -6.66 3.64
C VAL A 45 5.87 -5.98 2.97
N PHE A 46 5.76 -4.69 2.65
CA PHE A 46 6.88 -3.95 2.03
C PHE A 46 8.11 -3.91 2.93
N ASP A 47 7.93 -3.66 4.23
CA ASP A 47 9.02 -3.65 5.22
C ASP A 47 9.71 -5.01 5.32
N ARG A 48 8.95 -6.12 5.30
CA ARG A 48 9.48 -7.48 5.38
C ARG A 48 10.40 -7.82 4.20
N TYR A 49 10.10 -7.32 3.01
CA TYR A 49 10.94 -7.51 1.82
C TYR A 49 11.98 -6.39 1.63
N GLY A 50 11.94 -5.32 2.43
CA GLY A 50 12.85 -4.19 2.33
C GLY A 50 12.72 -3.43 1.00
N VAL A 51 11.51 -3.36 0.44
CA VAL A 51 11.26 -2.74 -0.87
C VAL A 51 10.54 -1.40 -0.74
N ASP A 52 10.78 -0.51 -1.72
CA ASP A 52 10.04 0.75 -1.84
C ASP A 52 8.63 0.50 -2.43
N PRO A 53 7.55 0.85 -1.71
CA PRO A 53 6.18 0.72 -2.21
C PRO A 53 5.95 1.41 -3.57
N VAL A 54 6.65 2.53 -3.84
CA VAL A 54 6.54 3.26 -5.12
C VAL A 54 7.15 2.45 -6.27
N ALA A 55 8.21 1.70 -6.02
CA ALA A 55 8.81 0.82 -7.01
C ALA A 55 7.88 -0.34 -7.37
N CYS A 56 7.23 -0.93 -6.35
CA CYS A 56 6.19 -1.95 -6.55
C CYS A 56 5.01 -1.40 -7.36
N ALA A 57 4.51 -0.21 -7.03
CA ALA A 57 3.40 0.44 -7.75
C ALA A 57 3.74 0.66 -9.23
N LYS A 58 4.96 1.12 -9.54
CA LYS A 58 5.43 1.33 -10.92
C LYS A 58 5.54 0.03 -11.71
N ALA A 59 6.07 -1.02 -11.09
CA ALA A 59 6.14 -2.34 -11.74
C ALA A 59 4.73 -2.89 -12.02
N ASN A 60 3.80 -2.72 -11.08
CA ASN A 60 2.41 -3.15 -11.24
C ASN A 60 1.66 -2.35 -12.32
N ASP A 61 1.85 -1.02 -12.41
CA ASP A 61 1.29 -0.20 -13.49
C ASP A 61 1.81 -0.65 -14.87
N LYS A 62 3.11 -0.97 -14.97
CA LYS A 62 3.70 -1.51 -16.20
C LYS A 62 3.08 -2.85 -16.59
N LEU A 63 2.89 -3.77 -15.62
CA LEU A 63 2.18 -5.03 -15.84
C LEU A 63 0.76 -4.80 -16.37
N PHE A 64 0.02 -3.88 -15.74
CA PHE A 64 -1.37 -3.58 -16.10
C PHE A 64 -1.51 -3.00 -17.51
N ARG A 65 -0.58 -2.12 -17.92
CA ARG A 65 -0.58 -1.53 -19.28
C ARG A 65 -0.28 -2.57 -20.36
N GLY A 66 0.50 -3.61 -20.06
CA GLY A 66 0.75 -4.74 -20.95
C GLY A 66 1.45 -4.41 -22.28
N ASN A 67 2.08 -3.24 -22.38
CA ASN A 67 2.75 -2.75 -23.59
C ASN A 67 4.27 -2.95 -23.58
N GLU A 68 4.85 -3.36 -22.45
CA GLU A 68 6.28 -3.57 -22.26
C GLU A 68 6.52 -4.88 -21.48
N LEU A 69 7.64 -5.55 -21.76
CA LEU A 69 8.05 -6.73 -20.98
C LEU A 69 8.59 -6.32 -19.61
N LEU A 70 8.25 -7.11 -18.60
CA LEU A 70 8.86 -7.00 -17.27
C LEU A 70 10.24 -7.64 -17.27
N THR A 71 11.17 -7.00 -16.55
CA THR A 71 12.39 -7.66 -16.08
C THR A 71 12.07 -8.62 -14.94
N GLU A 72 13.00 -9.53 -14.62
CA GLU A 72 12.86 -10.43 -13.48
C GLU A 72 12.63 -9.68 -12.16
N GLN A 73 13.37 -8.57 -11.95
CA GLN A 73 13.20 -7.73 -10.77
C GLN A 73 11.82 -7.09 -10.71
N GLU A 74 11.31 -6.57 -11.84
CA GLU A 74 9.97 -5.98 -11.88
C GLU A 74 8.88 -7.04 -11.64
N ALA A 75 9.04 -8.24 -12.20
CA ALA A 75 8.12 -9.35 -11.94
C ALA A 75 8.10 -9.72 -10.44
N HIS A 76 9.26 -9.73 -9.79
CA HIS A 76 9.33 -9.94 -8.34
C HIS A 76 8.63 -8.83 -7.55
N LEU A 77 8.80 -7.56 -7.95
CA LEU A 77 8.11 -6.43 -7.33
C LEU A 77 6.58 -6.52 -7.50
N CYS A 78 6.08 -7.04 -8.62
CA CYS A 78 4.64 -7.28 -8.82
C CYS A 78 4.11 -8.36 -7.88
N LEU A 79 4.87 -9.42 -7.59
CA LEU A 79 4.46 -10.44 -6.63
C LEU A 79 4.35 -9.87 -5.22
N ILE A 80 5.29 -9.01 -4.83
CA ILE A 80 5.25 -8.33 -3.53
C ILE A 80 4.06 -7.36 -3.47
N TRP A 81 3.77 -6.66 -4.58
CA TRP A 81 2.58 -5.81 -4.68
C TRP A 81 1.30 -6.60 -4.46
N ASP A 82 1.13 -7.75 -5.13
CA ASP A 82 -0.06 -8.61 -4.99
C ASP A 82 -0.24 -9.12 -3.55
N GLU A 83 0.86 -9.48 -2.88
CA GLU A 83 0.81 -9.88 -1.48
C GLU A 83 0.40 -8.71 -0.55
N ALA A 84 0.94 -7.52 -0.79
CA ALA A 84 0.60 -6.32 -0.01
C ALA A 84 -0.87 -5.90 -0.24
N ASP A 85 -1.34 -5.97 -1.48
CA ASP A 85 -2.73 -5.66 -1.85
C ASP A 85 -3.69 -6.67 -1.21
N TYR A 86 -3.38 -7.96 -1.26
CA TYR A 86 -4.16 -9.00 -0.58
C TYR A 86 -4.23 -8.78 0.94
N ALA A 87 -3.09 -8.47 1.58
CA ALA A 87 -3.03 -8.21 3.02
C ALA A 87 -3.89 -7.00 3.42
N ALA A 88 -3.82 -5.92 2.65
CA ALA A 88 -4.67 -4.75 2.86
C ALA A 88 -6.16 -5.08 2.65
N PHE A 89 -6.49 -5.71 1.52
CA PHE A 89 -7.86 -6.11 1.19
C PHE A 89 -8.47 -7.00 2.26
N HIS A 90 -7.73 -8.00 2.73
CA HIS A 90 -8.20 -8.91 3.77
C HIS A 90 -8.56 -8.15 5.04
N LEU A 91 -7.68 -7.31 5.59
CA LEU A 91 -7.97 -6.59 6.83
C LEU A 91 -9.04 -5.51 6.67
N ILE A 92 -9.13 -4.87 5.50
CA ILE A 92 -10.16 -3.86 5.25
C ILE A 92 -11.54 -4.49 5.23
N THR A 93 -11.66 -5.69 4.66
CA THR A 93 -12.95 -6.37 4.40
C THR A 93 -13.41 -7.30 5.51
N VAL A 94 -12.58 -7.56 6.53
CA VAL A 94 -13.02 -8.27 7.74
C VAL A 94 -14.25 -7.56 8.33
N GLY A 95 -15.34 -8.30 8.50
CA GLY A 95 -16.61 -7.77 9.02
C GLY A 95 -17.50 -7.05 8.00
N TRP A 96 -17.12 -6.96 6.72
CA TRP A 96 -18.02 -6.42 5.69
C TRP A 96 -19.25 -7.30 5.49
N LEU A 97 -19.06 -8.63 5.57
CA LEU A 97 -20.15 -9.61 5.50
C LEU A 97 -21.02 -9.66 6.77
N SER A 98 -20.57 -9.08 7.89
CA SER A 98 -21.38 -9.03 9.13
C SER A 98 -22.37 -7.85 9.14
N ARG A 99 -22.44 -7.07 8.05
CA ARG A 99 -23.43 -6.01 7.85
C ARG A 99 -24.62 -6.60 7.08
N ASP A 100 -25.60 -7.10 7.84
CA ASP A 100 -26.95 -7.45 7.38
C ASP A 100 -27.06 -8.51 6.26
N ILE A 101 -26.17 -9.50 6.22
CA ILE A 101 -26.32 -10.66 5.33
C ILE A 101 -26.02 -11.96 6.10
N ASP A 102 -27.07 -12.76 6.35
CA ASP A 102 -26.97 -14.11 6.92
C ASP A 102 -26.50 -15.09 5.82
N ILE A 103 -25.19 -15.28 5.70
CA ILE A 103 -24.59 -16.25 4.76
C ILE A 103 -24.09 -17.44 5.57
N GLN A 104 -24.71 -18.60 5.36
CA GLN A 104 -24.32 -19.86 5.99
C GLN A 104 -23.63 -20.78 4.98
N ILE A 105 -22.47 -21.32 5.35
CA ILE A 105 -21.83 -22.42 4.63
C ILE A 105 -22.56 -23.71 5.02
N VAL A 106 -23.22 -24.36 4.06
CA VAL A 106 -23.86 -25.67 4.24
C VAL A 106 -23.06 -26.72 3.50
N VAL A 107 -22.59 -27.74 4.21
CA VAL A 107 -21.99 -28.95 3.64
C VAL A 107 -23.08 -30.02 3.53
N ARG A 108 -23.17 -30.69 2.38
CA ARG A 108 -24.00 -31.89 2.19
C ARG A 108 -23.10 -33.05 1.78
#